data_AF-A0A1H4GDI2-F1
#
_entry.id   AF-A0A1H4GDI2-F1
#
_cell.length_a   1.000
_cell.length_b   1.000
_cell.length_c   1.000
_cell.angle_alpha   90.00
_cell.angle_beta   90.00
_cell.angle_gamma   90.00
#
_symmetry.space_group_name_H-M   'P 1'
#
loop_
_entity.id
_entity.type
_entity.pdbx_description
1 polymer ?
#
loop_
_entity_poly.entity_id
_entity_poly.type
_entity_poly.pdbx_seq_one_letter_code
_entity_poly.pdbx_strand_id
1 'polypeptide(L)'
;MFTLEINSASESPQRRELDPGVYKIGRSIWSDIRIKSGTLLKHHMTLAVQEDGFKLIAFGELEVNGRPAQSLITPKSGTRCRVGDVELVFIHPYKTAEELLDESDSRYEESRAQVQPEKPKEDREIPATISPVAPTVSPSAQDIKDSQAWIATKKALQKAILEKMDLYKRGIIDGLNDEDLRAEATDTAQSILASQHIEVPAHLNKRLLIQETVAESIGLGPLEPLLADNTVSEVMINGPDQIYLERNGKIERSSTRFTGNSSLLSVIERIVSPLGRRIDEGSPMVDARLKDGSRVNAIIPPLSLIGPVVTIRKFSAEKYNLDKLVGFGSLSPEMARFLEICVRHRKNIVVCGGTGSGKTTFLNALSDCIPHFERIITIEDAAELQLAQEHVISLESRPANVEKTGEVTIRDLVKNSLRMRPDRIIVGECRGAEALDMLQAMNTGHEGSMTTAHSNSPRDLLSRLEVMVLMSGMDLPVRVIREQIASAVDIIVHQSRFSDGRRRVTSIVEVDGMEEDVVLMQKLFEFRQSSIDADGRLHGEFKSLGIAPRFYTELQEAGVELDRSIFMSTANETSTC
;
A
#
# COMPACT_ATOMS: atom_id res chain seq x y z
N MET A 1 7.19 -39.83 -5.90
CA MET A 1 6.61 -39.56 -4.57
C MET A 1 7.58 -38.66 -3.83
N PHE A 2 7.14 -37.48 -3.40
CA PHE A 2 8.00 -36.49 -2.75
C PHE A 2 8.09 -36.85 -1.27
N THR A 3 9.30 -37.04 -0.76
CA THR A 3 9.54 -37.30 0.65
C THR A 3 10.23 -36.09 1.27
N LEU A 4 9.73 -35.67 2.43
CA LEU A 4 10.38 -34.72 3.31
C LEU A 4 10.79 -35.43 4.61
N GLU A 5 12.08 -35.48 4.87
CA GLU A 5 12.61 -35.89 6.17
C GLU A 5 12.83 -34.66 7.05
N ILE A 6 12.45 -34.77 8.31
CA ILE A 6 12.46 -33.69 9.29
C ILE A 6 13.24 -34.19 10.49
N ASN A 7 14.40 -33.58 10.73
CA ASN A 7 15.26 -33.84 11.86
C ASN A 7 15.24 -32.62 12.78
N SER A 8 15.03 -32.84 14.08
CA SER A 8 15.08 -31.76 15.08
C SER A 8 15.74 -32.27 16.35
N ALA A 9 16.31 -31.38 17.16
CA ALA A 9 16.89 -31.77 18.44
C ALA A 9 15.84 -32.19 19.49
N SER A 10 14.59 -31.73 19.33
CA SER A 10 13.50 -31.91 20.29
C SER A 10 12.54 -33.07 19.97
N GLU A 11 12.55 -33.61 18.74
CA GLU A 11 11.66 -34.70 18.30
C GLU A 11 12.41 -35.79 17.53
N SER A 12 11.94 -37.04 17.60
CA SER A 12 12.46 -38.14 16.78
C SER A 12 12.31 -37.82 15.29
N PRO A 13 13.27 -38.23 14.43
CA PRO A 13 13.19 -38.02 12.98
C PRO A 13 11.83 -38.40 12.40
N GLN A 14 11.23 -37.51 11.63
CA GLN A 14 9.95 -37.75 10.96
C GLN A 14 10.15 -37.82 9.46
N ARG A 15 9.47 -38.76 8.81
CA ARG A 15 9.41 -38.86 7.36
C ARG A 15 7.98 -38.62 6.90
N ARG A 16 7.79 -37.71 5.94
CA ARG A 16 6.49 -37.34 5.37
C ARG A 16 6.50 -37.57 3.87
N GLU A 17 5.54 -38.34 3.39
CA GLU A 17 5.22 -38.41 1.97
C GLU A 17 4.27 -37.26 1.64
N LEU A 18 4.59 -36.52 0.58
CA LEU A 18 3.87 -35.34 0.16
C LEU A 18 3.39 -35.54 -1.29
N ASP A 19 2.11 -35.26 -1.50
CA ASP A 19 1.52 -35.14 -2.83
C ASP A 19 1.79 -33.73 -3.39
N PRO A 20 1.66 -33.51 -4.70
CA PRO A 20 1.69 -32.17 -5.27
C PRO A 20 0.66 -31.25 -4.58
N GLY A 21 1.12 -30.11 -4.08
CA GLY A 21 0.33 -29.25 -3.20
C GLY A 21 1.17 -28.21 -2.47
N VAL A 22 0.52 -27.36 -1.67
CA VAL A 22 1.19 -26.31 -0.89
C VAL A 22 1.03 -26.62 0.60
N TYR A 23 2.15 -26.70 1.31
CA TYR A 23 2.22 -27.06 2.72
C TYR A 23 2.83 -25.92 3.53
N LYS A 24 2.18 -25.52 4.62
CA LYS A 24 2.71 -24.61 5.64
C LYS A 24 3.48 -25.39 6.68
N ILE A 25 4.73 -25.00 6.92
CA ILE A 25 5.60 -25.62 7.92
C ILE A 25 5.88 -24.61 9.04
N GLY A 26 5.69 -25.02 10.30
CA GLY A 26 5.96 -24.20 11.48
C GLY A 26 5.45 -24.83 12.77
N ARG A 27 5.54 -24.11 13.89
CA ARG A 27 5.13 -24.66 15.21
C ARG A 27 3.63 -24.57 15.52
N SER A 28 2.87 -23.80 14.71
CA SER A 28 1.43 -23.60 14.91
C SER A 28 0.64 -24.90 14.78
N ILE A 29 -0.47 -25.01 15.51
CA ILE A 29 -1.45 -26.09 15.34
C ILE A 29 -2.12 -26.06 13.95
N TRP A 30 -2.07 -24.90 13.28
CA TRP A 30 -2.65 -24.65 11.96
C TRP A 30 -1.64 -24.85 10.81
N SER A 31 -0.45 -25.39 11.11
CA SER A 31 0.54 -25.75 10.08
C SER A 31 0.25 -27.15 9.56
N ASP A 32 0.30 -27.33 8.24
CA ASP A 32 0.13 -28.64 7.59
C ASP A 32 1.25 -29.61 8.02
N ILE A 33 2.47 -29.09 8.19
CA ILE A 33 3.61 -29.82 8.76
C ILE A 33 4.03 -29.10 10.03
N ARG A 34 3.58 -29.65 11.16
CA ARG A 34 3.87 -29.09 12.48
C ARG A 34 5.13 -29.69 13.08
N ILE A 35 6.06 -28.83 13.48
CA ILE A 35 7.33 -29.22 14.12
C ILE A 35 7.44 -28.49 15.46
N LYS A 36 7.65 -29.22 16.57
CA LYS A 36 7.76 -28.60 17.90
C LYS A 36 9.20 -28.18 18.18
N SER A 37 9.63 -27.11 17.54
CA SER A 37 10.89 -26.43 17.84
C SER A 37 10.63 -25.02 18.42
N GLY A 38 11.47 -24.63 19.39
CA GLY A 38 11.45 -23.30 19.98
C GLY A 38 12.01 -22.21 19.05
N THR A 39 12.80 -22.60 18.04
CA THR A 39 13.43 -21.68 17.08
C THR A 39 12.53 -21.42 15.86
N LEU A 40 11.57 -22.29 15.58
CA LEU A 40 10.60 -22.10 14.49
C LEU A 40 9.53 -21.04 14.82
N LEU A 41 9.11 -20.30 13.78
CA LEU A 41 8.00 -19.36 13.85
C LEU A 41 6.67 -20.13 13.80
N LYS A 42 5.56 -19.48 14.19
CA LYS A 42 4.21 -20.08 14.09
C LYS A 42 3.94 -20.59 12.67
N HIS A 43 4.27 -19.77 11.68
CA HIS A 43 4.40 -20.14 10.28
C HIS A 43 5.79 -19.71 9.84
N HIS A 44 6.67 -20.67 9.58
CA HIS A 44 8.08 -20.38 9.32
C HIS A 44 8.41 -20.51 7.83
N MET A 45 7.75 -21.40 7.10
CA MET A 45 7.97 -21.55 5.66
C MET A 45 6.74 -22.13 4.96
N THR A 46 6.71 -21.95 3.64
CA THR A 46 5.75 -22.56 2.72
C THR A 46 6.50 -23.42 1.72
N LEU A 47 6.13 -24.70 1.64
CA LEU A 47 6.66 -25.66 0.68
C LEU A 47 5.60 -25.92 -0.39
N ALA A 48 5.88 -25.57 -1.63
CA ALA A 48 5.11 -26.02 -2.78
C ALA A 48 5.78 -27.26 -3.37
N VAL A 49 5.04 -28.36 -3.42
CA VAL A 49 5.42 -29.60 -4.11
C VAL A 49 4.74 -29.56 -5.47
N GLN A 50 5.53 -29.57 -6.54
CA GLN A 50 5.09 -29.53 -7.93
C GLN A 50 5.50 -30.83 -8.62
N GLU A 51 4.91 -31.17 -9.77
CA GLU A 51 5.23 -32.42 -10.49
C GLU A 51 6.73 -32.55 -10.83
N ASP A 52 7.43 -31.44 -11.01
CA ASP A 52 8.83 -31.33 -11.40
C ASP A 52 9.79 -31.03 -10.23
N GLY A 53 9.32 -30.86 -8.99
CA GLY A 53 10.20 -30.56 -7.87
C GLY A 53 9.56 -29.84 -6.67
N PHE A 54 10.42 -29.20 -5.88
CA PHE A 54 10.02 -28.43 -4.70
C PHE A 54 10.31 -26.94 -4.90
N LYS A 55 9.45 -26.08 -4.36
CA LYS A 55 9.77 -24.66 -4.12
C LYS A 55 9.52 -24.35 -2.66
N LEU A 56 10.54 -23.82 -1.99
CA LEU A 56 10.49 -23.48 -0.58
C LEU A 56 10.62 -21.98 -0.41
N ILE A 57 9.69 -21.39 0.33
CA ILE A 57 9.71 -19.99 0.76
C ILE A 57 9.85 -19.97 2.29
N ALA A 58 10.99 -19.53 2.81
CA ALA A 58 11.22 -19.32 4.23
C ALA A 58 10.95 -17.85 4.63
N PHE A 59 10.30 -17.66 5.77
CA PHE A 59 9.98 -16.35 6.34
C PHE A 59 10.97 -15.95 7.46
N GLY A 60 12.16 -16.56 7.47
CA GLY A 60 13.23 -16.37 8.44
C GLY A 60 14.58 -16.82 7.89
N GLU A 61 15.61 -16.85 8.74
CA GLU A 61 16.96 -17.32 8.36
C GLU A 61 16.92 -18.78 7.90
N LEU A 62 17.50 -19.02 6.72
CA LEU A 62 17.56 -20.32 6.06
C LEU A 62 18.99 -20.63 5.66
N GLU A 63 19.49 -21.78 6.10
CA GLU A 63 20.74 -22.35 5.60
C GLU A 63 20.44 -23.48 4.63
N VAL A 64 21.13 -23.51 3.49
CA VAL A 64 21.04 -24.59 2.51
C VAL A 64 22.42 -25.21 2.37
N ASN A 65 22.52 -26.52 2.65
CA ASN A 65 23.77 -27.27 2.65
C ASN A 65 24.89 -26.59 3.48
N GLY A 66 24.52 -25.99 4.61
CA GLY A 66 25.44 -25.33 5.55
C GLY A 66 25.88 -23.91 5.16
N ARG A 67 25.19 -23.24 4.22
CA ARG A 67 25.44 -21.84 3.86
C ARG A 67 24.15 -21.02 3.96
N PRO A 68 24.20 -19.75 4.42
CA PRO A 68 23.05 -18.86 4.37
C PRO A 68 22.50 -18.76 2.93
N ALA A 69 21.19 -18.86 2.78
CA ALA A 69 20.51 -18.84 1.49
C ALA A 69 19.40 -17.78 1.45
N GLN A 70 18.98 -17.45 0.23
CA GLN A 70 17.81 -16.57 0.03
C GLN A 70 16.54 -17.24 0.54
N SER A 71 15.53 -16.43 0.86
CA SER A 71 14.24 -16.88 1.37
C SER A 71 13.46 -17.76 0.38
N LEU A 72 13.74 -17.70 -0.93
CA LEU A 72 13.13 -18.57 -1.94
C LEU A 72 14.19 -19.49 -2.56
N ILE A 73 13.97 -20.80 -2.49
CA ILE A 73 14.85 -21.80 -3.10
C ILE A 73 14.04 -22.90 -3.80
N THR A 74 14.69 -23.61 -4.72
CA THR A 74 14.14 -24.80 -5.40
C THR A 74 15.02 -26.00 -5.03
N PRO A 75 14.80 -26.66 -3.88
CA PRO A 75 15.70 -27.69 -3.38
C PRO A 75 15.67 -28.92 -4.30
N LYS A 76 16.86 -29.39 -4.70
CA LYS A 76 17.04 -30.66 -5.41
C LYS A 76 16.92 -31.83 -4.43
N SER A 77 16.73 -33.05 -4.95
CA SER A 77 16.82 -34.27 -4.14
C SER A 77 18.16 -34.31 -3.39
N GLY A 78 18.13 -34.64 -2.09
CA GLY A 78 19.28 -34.63 -1.18
C GLY A 78 19.63 -33.26 -0.58
N THR A 79 18.96 -32.17 -0.98
CA THR A 79 19.22 -30.83 -0.41
C THR A 79 18.83 -30.81 1.07
N ARG A 80 19.74 -30.31 1.91
CA ARG A 80 19.50 -30.12 3.35
C ARG A 80 19.27 -28.66 3.65
N CYS A 81 18.10 -28.34 4.17
CA CYS A 81 17.74 -26.99 4.59
C CYS A 81 17.66 -26.94 6.10
N ARG A 82 18.47 -26.09 6.74
CA ARG A 82 18.46 -25.89 8.18
C ARG A 82 17.84 -24.56 8.54
N VAL A 83 17.00 -24.60 9.57
CA VAL A 83 16.31 -23.45 10.15
C VAL A 83 16.38 -23.61 11.66
N GLY A 84 17.20 -22.77 12.30
CA GLY A 84 17.50 -22.93 13.72
C GLY A 84 18.05 -24.33 14.03
N ASP A 85 17.34 -25.07 14.88
CA ASP A 85 17.67 -26.44 15.30
C ASP A 85 16.94 -27.53 14.48
N VAL A 86 16.26 -27.16 13.39
CA VAL A 86 15.51 -28.09 12.53
C VAL A 86 16.19 -28.21 11.17
N GLU A 87 16.40 -29.45 10.73
CA GLU A 87 16.94 -29.79 9.42
C GLU A 87 15.88 -30.53 8.59
N LEU A 88 15.68 -30.06 7.36
CA LEU A 88 14.75 -30.60 6.38
C LEU A 88 15.54 -31.19 5.22
N VAL A 89 15.30 -32.46 4.90
CA VAL A 89 15.94 -33.14 3.76
C VAL A 89 14.88 -33.50 2.73
N PHE A 90 15.06 -32.99 1.53
CA PHE A 90 14.12 -33.16 0.41
C PHE A 90 14.54 -34.36 -0.44
N ILE A 91 13.66 -35.33 -0.65
CA ILE A 91 13.94 -36.55 -1.41
C ILE A 91 12.88 -36.71 -2.49
N HIS A 92 13.28 -36.83 -3.75
CA HIS A 92 12.39 -37.13 -4.89
C HIS A 92 13.12 -37.99 -5.95
N PRO A 93 12.41 -38.85 -6.73
CA PRO A 93 12.97 -39.70 -7.78
C PRO A 93 13.66 -39.02 -8.98
N TYR A 94 13.80 -37.68 -9.02
CA TYR A 94 14.66 -37.06 -10.02
C TYR A 94 16.11 -37.20 -9.54
N LYS A 95 16.74 -38.30 -9.98
CA LYS A 95 18.14 -38.66 -9.77
C LYS A 95 19.07 -37.45 -9.93
N THR A 96 20.13 -37.43 -9.13
CA THR A 96 21.26 -36.54 -9.35
C THR A 96 21.89 -36.84 -10.72
N ALA A 97 22.50 -35.85 -11.37
CA ALA A 97 23.13 -36.02 -12.68
C ALA A 97 24.24 -37.09 -12.70
N GLU A 98 24.73 -37.52 -11.54
CA GLU A 98 25.74 -38.57 -11.37
C GLU A 98 25.15 -39.98 -11.34
N GLU A 99 23.86 -40.17 -11.03
CA GLU A 99 23.20 -41.50 -10.99
C GLU A 99 22.54 -41.92 -12.31
N LEU A 100 22.56 -41.03 -13.32
CA LEU A 100 22.04 -41.30 -14.67
C LEU A 100 23.08 -41.92 -15.61
N LEU A 101 24.32 -42.10 -15.16
CA LEU A 101 25.41 -42.69 -15.93
C LEU A 101 25.59 -44.20 -15.70
N ASP A 102 24.93 -44.79 -14.68
CA ASP A 102 25.25 -46.16 -14.21
C ASP A 102 24.14 -47.21 -14.43
N GLU A 103 23.02 -46.84 -15.06
CA GLU A 103 21.88 -47.77 -15.29
C GLU A 103 21.50 -47.94 -16.77
N SER A 104 22.42 -47.67 -17.71
CA SER A 104 22.22 -48.01 -19.12
C SER A 104 22.38 -49.50 -19.44
N ASP A 105 22.55 -50.36 -18.43
CA ASP A 105 22.76 -51.80 -18.60
C ASP A 105 21.98 -52.62 -17.58
N SER A 106 20.64 -52.60 -17.62
CA SER A 106 19.89 -53.83 -17.34
C SER A 106 18.40 -53.74 -17.70
N ARG A 107 18.02 -54.57 -18.69
CA ARG A 107 16.76 -55.34 -18.77
C ARG A 107 15.48 -54.51 -18.98
N TYR A 108 14.93 -54.38 -20.19
CA TYR A 108 14.30 -55.45 -20.98
C TYR A 108 13.76 -56.60 -20.12
N GLU A 109 12.51 -56.50 -19.67
CA GLU A 109 11.44 -57.50 -19.90
C GLU A 109 10.18 -57.19 -19.07
N GLU A 110 9.04 -57.42 -19.73
CA GLU A 110 7.79 -57.94 -19.18
C GLU A 110 6.84 -57.11 -18.30
N SER A 111 5.80 -56.65 -19.00
CA SER A 111 4.41 -57.13 -18.84
C SER A 111 3.36 -56.09 -18.48
N ARG A 112 2.40 -56.04 -19.40
CA ARG A 112 1.07 -55.43 -19.30
C ARG A 112 0.26 -56.16 -18.21
N ALA A 113 -0.60 -55.43 -17.49
CA ALA A 113 -2.07 -55.46 -17.69
C ALA A 113 -2.89 -55.14 -16.41
N GLN A 114 -3.91 -54.29 -16.63
CA GLN A 114 -5.24 -54.21 -15.98
C GLN A 114 -5.36 -53.67 -14.53
N VAL A 115 -6.16 -52.60 -14.37
CA VAL A 115 -7.55 -52.62 -13.87
C VAL A 115 -8.19 -51.21 -14.08
N GLN A 116 -9.51 -51.20 -14.31
CA GLN A 116 -10.39 -50.08 -14.69
C GLN A 116 -10.76 -49.11 -13.53
N PRO A 117 -11.32 -47.91 -13.83
CA PRO A 117 -11.57 -46.85 -12.85
C PRO A 117 -12.94 -46.96 -12.15
N GLU A 118 -13.01 -46.63 -10.85
CA GLU A 118 -14.26 -46.41 -10.11
C GLU A 118 -14.65 -44.91 -10.08
N LYS A 119 -15.96 -44.66 -10.18
CA LYS A 119 -16.61 -43.33 -10.23
C LYS A 119 -16.58 -42.60 -8.87
N PRO A 120 -16.55 -41.25 -8.85
CA PRO A 120 -16.65 -40.47 -7.62
C PRO A 120 -18.12 -40.35 -7.14
N LYS A 121 -18.32 -40.40 -5.82
CA LYS A 121 -19.58 -40.08 -5.14
C LYS A 121 -19.66 -38.59 -4.76
N GLU A 122 -20.88 -38.11 -4.83
CA GLU A 122 -21.39 -36.73 -4.77
C GLU A 122 -21.15 -35.94 -3.47
N ASP A 123 -21.01 -34.62 -3.71
CA ASP A 123 -21.62 -33.45 -3.06
C ASP A 123 -21.55 -33.26 -1.54
N ARG A 124 -20.79 -32.22 -1.18
CA ARG A 124 -21.08 -31.39 0.01
C ARG A 124 -21.14 -29.92 -0.39
N GLU A 125 -22.35 -29.39 -0.30
CA GLU A 125 -22.70 -27.98 -0.50
C GLU A 125 -21.92 -27.05 0.44
N ILE A 126 -21.40 -25.95 -0.11
CA ILE A 126 -20.80 -24.84 0.61
C ILE A 126 -21.87 -23.74 0.72
N PRO A 127 -22.17 -23.20 1.91
CA PRO A 127 -23.25 -22.21 2.06
C PRO A 127 -22.84 -20.87 1.44
N ALA A 128 -23.56 -20.48 0.39
CA ALA A 128 -23.49 -19.16 -0.23
C ALA A 128 -24.35 -18.17 0.56
N THR A 129 -23.73 -17.14 1.15
CA THR A 129 -24.41 -15.88 1.49
C THR A 129 -23.46 -14.70 1.22
N ILE A 130 -23.33 -14.37 -0.07
CA ILE A 130 -23.04 -13.00 -0.49
C ILE A 130 -24.34 -12.53 -1.14
N SER A 131 -24.96 -11.51 -0.56
CA SER A 131 -26.18 -10.90 -1.13
C SER A 131 -25.88 -10.38 -2.54
N PRO A 132 -26.70 -10.70 -3.55
CA PRO A 132 -26.47 -10.22 -4.90
C PRO A 132 -26.64 -8.71 -4.96
N VAL A 133 -25.61 -8.04 -5.48
CA VAL A 133 -25.69 -6.68 -6.02
C VAL A 133 -26.83 -6.65 -7.04
N ALA A 134 -27.59 -5.56 -7.04
CA ALA A 134 -28.74 -5.30 -7.91
C ALA A 134 -28.50 -5.74 -9.37
N PRO A 135 -29.55 -6.19 -10.10
CA PRO A 135 -29.38 -6.80 -11.42
C PRO A 135 -28.73 -5.81 -12.39
N THR A 136 -27.47 -6.05 -12.72
CA THR A 136 -26.86 -5.51 -13.94
C THR A 136 -27.63 -6.12 -15.10
N VAL A 137 -28.36 -5.29 -15.85
CA VAL A 137 -28.99 -5.66 -17.11
C VAL A 137 -27.92 -6.31 -17.99
N SER A 138 -28.08 -7.59 -18.30
CA SER A 138 -27.19 -8.29 -19.22
C SER A 138 -27.25 -7.57 -20.57
N PRO A 139 -26.11 -7.14 -21.15
CA PRO A 139 -26.11 -6.43 -22.42
C PRO A 139 -26.77 -7.31 -23.50
N SER A 140 -27.56 -6.68 -24.37
CA SER A 140 -28.23 -7.39 -25.45
C SER A 140 -27.21 -7.95 -26.46
N ALA A 141 -27.61 -8.93 -27.27
CA ALA A 141 -26.76 -9.48 -28.32
C ALA A 141 -26.29 -8.40 -29.33
N GLN A 142 -27.08 -7.34 -29.49
CA GLN A 142 -26.72 -6.19 -30.32
C GLN A 142 -25.67 -5.31 -29.62
N ASP A 143 -25.80 -5.04 -28.32
CA ASP A 143 -24.82 -4.27 -27.55
C ASP A 143 -23.43 -4.95 -27.54
N ILE A 144 -23.40 -6.29 -27.48
CA ILE A 144 -22.16 -7.06 -27.56
C ILE A 144 -21.51 -6.90 -28.94
N LYS A 145 -22.30 -6.97 -30.01
CA LYS A 145 -21.82 -6.80 -31.39
C LYS A 145 -21.30 -5.39 -31.65
N ASP A 146 -22.03 -4.38 -31.18
CA ASP A 146 -21.66 -2.98 -31.36
C ASP A 146 -20.40 -2.64 -30.57
N SER A 147 -20.25 -3.21 -29.35
CA SER A 147 -19.03 -3.10 -28.55
C SER A 147 -17.81 -3.78 -29.20
N GLN A 148 -17.99 -4.97 -29.78
CA GLN A 148 -16.93 -5.65 -30.54
C GLN A 148 -16.52 -4.86 -31.78
N ALA A 149 -17.49 -4.32 -32.52
CA ALA A 149 -17.23 -3.47 -33.68
C ALA A 149 -16.49 -2.19 -33.26
N TRP A 150 -16.92 -1.53 -32.18
CA TRP A 150 -16.24 -0.36 -31.62
C TRP A 150 -14.78 -0.63 -31.30
N ILE A 151 -14.49 -1.70 -30.54
CA ILE A 151 -13.12 -2.07 -30.15
C ILE A 151 -12.27 -2.38 -31.39
N ALA A 152 -12.81 -3.12 -32.37
CA ALA A 152 -12.10 -3.47 -33.59
C ALA A 152 -11.76 -2.23 -34.44
N THR A 153 -12.74 -1.35 -34.66
CA THR A 153 -12.55 -0.10 -35.40
C THR A 153 -11.57 0.83 -34.67
N LYS A 154 -11.67 0.94 -33.35
CA LYS A 154 -10.76 1.74 -32.52
C LYS A 154 -9.32 1.24 -32.62
N LYS A 155 -9.12 -0.08 -32.53
CA LYS A 155 -7.79 -0.71 -32.66
C LYS A 155 -7.18 -0.50 -34.05
N ALA A 156 -7.98 -0.61 -35.11
CA ALA A 156 -7.53 -0.34 -36.48
C ALA A 156 -7.13 1.14 -36.66
N LEU A 157 -7.95 2.06 -36.14
CA LEU A 157 -7.70 3.50 -36.24
C LEU A 157 -6.46 3.91 -35.41
N GLN A 158 -6.31 3.37 -34.20
CA GLN A 158 -5.14 3.60 -33.36
C GLN A 158 -3.84 3.19 -34.06
N LYS A 159 -3.82 1.98 -34.63
CA LYS A 159 -2.64 1.48 -35.38
C LYS A 159 -2.30 2.41 -36.54
N ALA A 160 -3.30 2.83 -37.33
CA ALA A 160 -3.11 3.70 -38.48
C ALA A 160 -2.63 5.12 -38.09
N ILE A 161 -3.13 5.67 -36.99
CA ILE A 161 -2.66 6.95 -36.44
C ILE A 161 -1.20 6.83 -36.04
N LEU A 162 -0.83 5.81 -35.26
CA LEU A 162 0.55 5.63 -34.79
C LEU A 162 1.53 5.43 -35.94
N GLU A 163 1.20 4.59 -36.93
CA GLU A 163 2.04 4.37 -38.12
C GLU A 163 2.26 5.67 -38.91
N LYS A 164 1.19 6.45 -39.10
CA LYS A 164 1.27 7.73 -39.82
C LYS A 164 2.05 8.77 -39.01
N MET A 165 1.81 8.88 -37.71
CA MET A 165 2.55 9.79 -36.82
C MET A 165 4.03 9.41 -36.67
N ASP A 166 4.39 8.12 -36.65
CA ASP A 166 5.80 7.68 -36.61
C ASP A 166 6.53 7.99 -37.93
N LEU A 167 5.82 7.99 -39.07
CA LEU A 167 6.35 8.53 -40.33
C LEU A 167 6.62 10.04 -40.24
N TYR A 168 5.77 10.79 -39.53
CA TYR A 168 6.00 12.22 -39.23
C TYR A 168 7.14 12.45 -38.22
N LYS A 169 7.34 11.55 -37.23
CA LYS A 169 8.44 11.64 -36.24
C LYS A 169 9.83 11.61 -36.88
N ARG A 170 10.00 10.92 -38.02
CA ARG A 170 11.27 10.91 -38.77
C ARG A 170 11.54 12.22 -39.53
N GLY A 171 10.56 13.11 -39.60
CA GLY A 171 10.62 14.40 -40.30
C GLY A 171 10.93 15.57 -39.37
N ILE A 172 10.05 15.89 -38.42
CA ILE A 172 10.16 17.07 -37.53
C ILE A 172 9.24 16.85 -36.31
N ILE A 173 9.69 16.23 -35.21
CA ILE A 173 8.97 16.27 -33.90
C ILE A 173 9.96 16.41 -32.74
N ASP A 174 10.85 17.41 -32.80
CA ASP A 174 11.49 17.98 -31.62
C ASP A 174 10.90 19.39 -31.44
N GLY A 175 9.82 19.52 -30.66
CA GLY A 175 9.30 20.84 -30.25
C GLY A 175 7.77 21.04 -30.19
N LEU A 176 6.94 20.05 -30.55
CA LEU A 176 5.48 20.18 -30.41
C LEU A 176 5.05 19.96 -28.95
N ASN A 177 4.10 20.77 -28.48
CA ASN A 177 3.48 20.57 -27.16
C ASN A 177 2.37 19.49 -27.25
N ASP A 178 1.86 19.04 -26.09
CA ASP A 178 0.83 17.99 -26.01
C ASP A 178 -0.49 18.37 -26.73
N GLU A 179 -0.78 19.67 -26.90
CA GLU A 179 -1.98 20.15 -27.60
C GLU A 179 -1.82 20.05 -29.11
N ASP A 180 -0.67 20.47 -29.64
CA ASP A 180 -0.36 20.39 -31.07
C ASP A 180 -0.30 18.93 -31.55
N LEU A 181 0.27 18.04 -30.73
CA LEU A 181 0.28 16.60 -31.00
C LEU A 181 -1.15 16.03 -31.07
N ARG A 182 -2.03 16.42 -30.13
CA ARG A 182 -3.44 15.97 -30.14
C ARG A 182 -4.20 16.52 -31.34
N ALA A 183 -3.95 17.76 -31.74
CA ALA A 183 -4.54 18.35 -32.94
C ALA A 183 -4.13 17.57 -34.19
N GLU A 184 -2.83 17.32 -34.38
CA GLU A 184 -2.29 16.59 -35.52
C GLU A 184 -2.82 15.15 -35.61
N ALA A 185 -2.92 14.44 -34.47
CA ALA A 185 -3.52 13.10 -34.45
C ALA A 185 -5.01 13.12 -34.74
N THR A 186 -5.72 14.17 -34.33
CA THR A 186 -7.15 14.34 -34.63
C THR A 186 -7.34 14.52 -36.14
N ASP A 187 -6.54 15.37 -36.76
CA ASP A 187 -6.57 15.60 -38.21
C ASP A 187 -6.16 14.34 -38.99
N THR A 188 -5.15 13.63 -38.48
CA THR A 188 -4.73 12.33 -39.02
C THR A 188 -5.85 11.31 -38.95
N ALA A 189 -6.55 11.20 -37.82
CA ALA A 189 -7.68 10.29 -37.63
C ALA A 189 -8.85 10.63 -38.58
N GLN A 190 -9.17 11.92 -38.71
CA GLN A 190 -10.20 12.39 -39.64
C GLN A 190 -9.84 12.06 -41.10
N SER A 191 -8.58 12.28 -41.49
CA SER A 191 -8.07 11.95 -42.81
C SER A 191 -8.19 10.45 -43.13
N ILE A 192 -7.84 9.57 -42.18
CA ILE A 192 -7.92 8.11 -42.34
C ILE A 192 -9.38 7.63 -42.49
N LEU A 193 -10.30 8.22 -41.73
CA LEU A 193 -11.72 7.88 -41.82
C LEU A 193 -12.35 8.44 -43.11
N ALA A 194 -11.91 9.61 -43.57
CA ALA A 194 -12.38 10.23 -44.82
C ALA A 194 -11.90 9.46 -46.06
N SER A 195 -10.70 8.86 -46.03
CA SER A 195 -10.17 8.04 -47.13
C SER A 195 -10.81 6.64 -47.23
N GLN A 196 -11.82 6.35 -46.40
CA GLN A 196 -12.54 5.06 -46.30
C GLN A 196 -11.62 3.84 -46.09
N HIS A 197 -10.43 4.03 -45.53
CA HIS A 197 -9.53 2.92 -45.20
C HIS A 197 -10.03 2.09 -44.00
N ILE A 198 -10.91 2.68 -43.18
CA ILE A 198 -11.55 2.03 -42.04
C ILE A 198 -13.05 2.31 -42.11
N GLU A 199 -13.85 1.26 -42.29
CA GLU A 199 -15.31 1.39 -42.23
C GLU A 199 -15.77 1.54 -40.78
N VAL A 200 -16.50 2.63 -40.51
CA VAL A 200 -17.19 2.86 -39.23
C VAL A 200 -18.67 2.60 -39.45
N PRO A 201 -19.27 1.61 -38.77
CA PRO A 201 -20.71 1.37 -38.82
C PRO A 201 -21.53 2.64 -38.59
N ALA A 202 -22.59 2.85 -39.36
CA ALA A 202 -23.35 4.11 -39.39
C ALA A 202 -23.97 4.51 -38.03
N HIS A 203 -24.24 3.53 -37.16
CA HIS A 203 -24.79 3.76 -35.82
C HIS A 203 -23.74 4.17 -34.78
N LEU A 204 -22.44 4.04 -35.08
CA LEU A 204 -21.36 4.41 -34.17
C LEU A 204 -20.98 5.89 -34.32
N ASN A 205 -20.76 6.56 -33.19
CA ASN A 205 -20.41 7.97 -33.16
C ASN A 205 -18.94 8.18 -33.56
N LYS A 206 -18.70 8.55 -34.82
CA LYS A 206 -17.36 8.83 -35.37
C LYS A 206 -16.57 9.86 -34.56
N ARG A 207 -17.23 10.91 -34.05
CA ARG A 207 -16.57 11.96 -33.26
C ARG A 207 -16.04 11.40 -31.94
N LEU A 208 -16.85 10.61 -31.24
CA LEU A 208 -16.45 9.96 -29.99
C LEU A 208 -15.34 8.93 -30.25
N LEU A 209 -15.42 8.17 -31.35
CA LEU A 209 -14.38 7.21 -31.74
C LEU A 209 -13.03 7.91 -31.96
N ILE A 210 -13.00 9.03 -32.69
CA ILE A 210 -11.78 9.82 -32.89
C ILE A 210 -11.24 10.32 -31.54
N GLN A 211 -12.10 10.94 -30.72
CA GLN A 211 -11.70 11.48 -29.41
C GLN A 211 -11.06 10.41 -28.52
N GLU A 212 -11.71 9.25 -28.37
CA GLU A 212 -11.17 8.16 -27.57
C GLU A 212 -9.89 7.55 -28.17
N THR A 213 -9.81 7.43 -29.50
CA THR A 213 -8.62 6.85 -30.16
C THR A 213 -7.42 7.76 -30.03
N VAL A 214 -7.60 9.07 -30.22
CA VAL A 214 -6.54 10.08 -30.05
C VAL A 214 -6.06 10.13 -28.61
N ALA A 215 -6.99 10.14 -27.64
CA ALA A 215 -6.66 10.06 -26.22
C ALA A 215 -5.82 8.82 -25.89
N GLU A 216 -6.12 7.66 -26.49
CA GLU A 216 -5.39 6.41 -26.26
C GLU A 216 -4.05 6.33 -27.03
N SER A 217 -3.92 7.08 -28.13
CA SER A 217 -2.71 7.14 -28.95
C SER A 217 -1.64 8.07 -28.39
N ILE A 218 -2.03 9.22 -27.85
CA ILE A 218 -1.10 10.26 -27.34
C ILE A 218 -1.19 10.41 -25.83
N GLY A 219 -2.39 10.33 -25.28
CA GLY A 219 -2.64 10.61 -23.87
C GLY A 219 -2.60 9.37 -22.97
N LEU A 220 -3.36 9.43 -21.88
CA LEU A 220 -3.55 8.30 -20.95
C LEU A 220 -4.78 7.45 -21.31
N GLY A 221 -5.35 7.69 -22.50
CA GLY A 221 -6.48 6.93 -23.02
C GLY A 221 -7.69 6.96 -22.11
N PRO A 222 -8.29 5.80 -21.81
CA PRO A 222 -9.48 5.73 -20.98
C PRO A 222 -9.29 6.25 -19.54
N LEU A 223 -8.05 6.49 -19.08
CA LEU A 223 -7.78 7.04 -17.76
C LEU A 223 -8.00 8.54 -17.66
N GLU A 224 -7.86 9.30 -18.73
CA GLU A 224 -7.99 10.77 -18.68
C GLU A 224 -9.29 11.24 -18.03
N PRO A 225 -10.49 10.77 -18.45
CA PRO A 225 -11.74 11.17 -17.80
C PRO A 225 -11.86 10.67 -16.36
N LEU A 226 -11.30 9.49 -16.04
CA LEU A 226 -11.33 8.90 -14.70
C LEU A 226 -10.44 9.68 -13.72
N LEU A 227 -9.29 10.15 -14.20
CA LEU A 227 -8.36 10.97 -13.44
C LEU A 227 -8.87 12.40 -13.26
N ALA A 228 -9.60 12.95 -14.25
CA ALA A 228 -10.24 14.26 -14.14
C ALA A 228 -11.43 14.29 -13.16
N ASP A 229 -12.05 13.15 -12.87
CA ASP A 229 -13.22 13.06 -11.99
C ASP A 229 -12.83 13.13 -10.51
N ASN A 230 -13.08 14.29 -9.87
CA ASN A 230 -12.74 14.54 -8.47
C ASN A 230 -13.43 13.61 -7.46
N THR A 231 -14.47 12.87 -7.85
CA THR A 231 -15.13 11.92 -6.95
C THR A 231 -14.43 10.55 -6.92
N VAL A 232 -13.49 10.29 -7.84
CA VAL A 232 -12.58 9.12 -7.82
C VAL A 232 -11.39 9.41 -6.92
N SER A 233 -11.12 8.52 -5.95
CA SER A 233 -9.91 8.53 -5.12
C SER A 233 -8.83 7.56 -5.60
N GLU A 234 -9.23 6.45 -6.23
CA GLU A 234 -8.30 5.40 -6.69
C GLU A 234 -8.82 4.74 -7.96
N VAL A 235 -7.91 4.38 -8.87
CA VAL A 235 -8.17 3.62 -10.09
C VAL A 235 -7.34 2.34 -10.05
N MET A 236 -7.99 1.17 -10.14
CA MET A 236 -7.33 -0.13 -10.14
C MET A 236 -7.64 -0.84 -11.46
N ILE A 237 -6.61 -1.29 -12.16
CA ILE A 237 -6.70 -1.90 -13.49
C ILE A 237 -6.12 -3.31 -13.39
N ASN A 238 -6.98 -4.33 -13.42
CA ASN A 238 -6.59 -5.74 -13.34
C ASN A 238 -6.47 -6.36 -14.75
N GLY A 239 -6.02 -5.56 -15.72
CA GLY A 239 -6.04 -5.86 -17.14
C GLY A 239 -6.99 -4.94 -17.94
N PRO A 240 -6.93 -5.00 -19.28
CA PRO A 240 -7.56 -4.01 -20.16
C PRO A 240 -9.10 -3.94 -20.03
N ASP A 241 -9.73 -5.04 -19.61
CA ASP A 241 -11.19 -5.21 -19.48
C ASP A 241 -11.74 -5.02 -18.06
N GLN A 242 -10.86 -4.81 -17.09
CA GLN A 242 -11.20 -4.84 -15.67
C GLN A 242 -10.65 -3.60 -14.96
N ILE A 243 -11.40 -2.50 -15.07
CA ILE A 243 -11.12 -1.25 -14.36
C ILE A 243 -12.09 -1.11 -13.20
N TYR A 244 -11.56 -0.85 -12.01
CA TYR A 244 -12.30 -0.55 -10.78
C TYR A 244 -11.95 0.85 -10.31
N LEU A 245 -12.92 1.52 -9.69
CA LEU A 245 -12.78 2.86 -9.14
C LEU A 245 -13.14 2.82 -7.65
N GLU A 246 -12.39 3.54 -6.83
CA GLU A 246 -12.84 3.89 -5.49
C GLU A 246 -13.51 5.27 -5.51
N ARG A 247 -14.75 5.34 -5.03
CA ARG A 247 -15.48 6.59 -4.79
C ARG A 247 -16.06 6.57 -3.39
N ASN A 248 -15.82 7.62 -2.60
CA ASN A 248 -16.33 7.74 -1.24
C ASN A 248 -16.06 6.49 -0.36
N GLY A 249 -14.90 5.85 -0.55
CA GLY A 249 -14.50 4.65 0.21
C GLY A 249 -15.12 3.33 -0.26
N LYS A 250 -15.88 3.32 -1.36
CA LYS A 250 -16.50 2.14 -1.96
C LYS A 250 -15.89 1.83 -3.32
N ILE A 251 -15.65 0.55 -3.58
CA ILE A 251 -15.10 0.06 -4.85
C ILE A 251 -16.25 -0.30 -5.79
N GLU A 252 -16.21 0.23 -7.01
CA GLU A 252 -17.16 -0.07 -8.09
C GLU A 252 -16.44 -0.43 -9.39
N ARG A 253 -17.11 -1.20 -10.27
CA ARG A 253 -16.56 -1.56 -11.58
C ARG A 253 -16.89 -0.47 -12.60
N SER A 254 -15.88 0.02 -13.32
CA SER A 254 -16.08 0.96 -14.42
C SER A 254 -16.61 0.26 -15.67
N SER A 255 -17.40 0.97 -16.47
CA SER A 255 -17.79 0.56 -17.83
C SER A 255 -16.68 0.76 -18.85
N THR A 256 -15.68 1.57 -18.51
CA THR A 256 -14.57 1.97 -19.38
C THR A 256 -13.54 0.83 -19.51
N ARG A 257 -12.92 0.70 -20.69
CA ARG A 257 -11.95 -0.36 -21.02
C ARG A 257 -10.85 0.15 -21.94
N PHE A 258 -9.71 -0.52 -21.90
CA PHE A 258 -8.66 -0.38 -22.91
C PHE A 258 -8.94 -1.28 -24.11
N THR A 259 -8.37 -0.95 -25.26
CA THR A 259 -8.44 -1.79 -26.47
C THR A 259 -7.68 -3.12 -26.34
N GLY A 260 -6.76 -3.23 -25.37
CA GLY A 260 -6.02 -4.46 -25.06
C GLY A 260 -4.73 -4.21 -24.28
N ASN A 261 -3.99 -5.29 -24.00
CA ASN A 261 -2.75 -5.26 -23.21
C ASN A 261 -1.69 -4.31 -23.80
N SER A 262 -1.52 -4.30 -25.12
CA SER A 262 -0.54 -3.43 -25.80
C SER A 262 -0.82 -1.95 -25.56
N SER A 263 -2.10 -1.57 -25.51
CA SER A 263 -2.50 -0.19 -25.26
C SER A 263 -2.24 0.22 -23.81
N LEU A 264 -2.60 -0.64 -22.85
CA LEU A 264 -2.30 -0.40 -21.44
C LEU A 264 -0.78 -0.31 -21.19
N LEU A 265 0.02 -1.20 -21.81
CA LEU A 265 1.49 -1.12 -21.76
C LEU A 265 2.01 0.21 -22.32
N SER A 266 1.48 0.68 -23.46
CA SER A 266 1.87 1.97 -24.04
C SER A 266 1.57 3.14 -23.10
N VAL A 267 0.43 3.09 -22.39
CA VAL A 267 0.09 4.10 -21.38
C VAL A 267 1.03 4.03 -20.18
N ILE A 268 1.36 2.84 -19.69
CA ILE A 268 2.35 2.67 -18.62
C ILE A 268 3.70 3.26 -19.05
N GLU A 269 4.18 2.96 -20.25
CA GLU A 269 5.44 3.51 -20.80
C GLU A 269 5.43 5.05 -20.86
N ARG A 270 4.32 5.66 -21.30
CA ARG A 270 4.16 7.13 -21.31
C ARG A 270 4.19 7.76 -19.92
N ILE A 271 3.70 7.05 -18.90
CA ILE A 271 3.74 7.51 -17.52
C ILE A 271 5.19 7.50 -16.98
N VAL A 272 5.94 6.43 -17.26
CA VAL A 272 7.25 6.21 -16.62
C VAL A 272 8.43 6.84 -17.38
N SER A 273 8.33 6.96 -18.72
CA SER A 273 9.43 7.42 -19.57
C SER A 273 9.89 8.84 -19.24
N PRO A 274 9.01 9.85 -19.03
CA PRO A 274 9.42 11.20 -18.65
C PRO A 274 10.11 11.28 -17.28
N LEU A 275 9.90 10.29 -16.42
CA LEU A 275 10.49 10.22 -15.08
C LEU A 275 11.88 9.57 -15.08
N GLY A 276 12.40 9.17 -16.26
CA GLY A 276 13.63 8.41 -16.39
C GLY A 276 13.53 6.99 -15.80
N ARG A 277 12.31 6.47 -15.61
CA ARG A 277 12.06 5.12 -15.11
C ARG A 277 11.83 4.17 -16.29
N ARG A 278 12.12 2.88 -16.10
CA ARG A 278 11.93 1.83 -17.11
C ARG A 278 11.01 0.75 -16.56
N ILE A 279 10.20 0.18 -17.46
CA ILE A 279 9.38 -1.01 -17.20
C ILE A 279 9.44 -1.90 -18.43
N ASP A 280 10.01 -3.09 -18.26
CA ASP A 280 10.20 -4.08 -19.31
C ASP A 280 10.31 -5.48 -18.66
N GLU A 281 10.54 -6.54 -19.44
CA GLU A 281 10.67 -7.89 -18.90
C GLU A 281 11.81 -8.05 -17.88
N GLY A 282 12.86 -7.20 -17.96
CA GLY A 282 13.97 -7.18 -17.01
C GLY A 282 13.67 -6.38 -15.74
N SER A 283 12.74 -5.43 -15.80
CA SER A 283 12.24 -4.64 -14.67
C SER A 283 10.71 -4.56 -14.72
N PRO A 284 9.99 -5.67 -14.41
CA PRO A 284 8.55 -5.81 -14.68
C PRO A 284 7.64 -5.11 -13.66
N MET A 285 8.18 -4.28 -12.78
CA MET A 285 7.44 -3.51 -11.79
C MET A 285 8.01 -2.10 -11.68
N VAL A 286 7.13 -1.12 -11.43
CA VAL A 286 7.54 0.28 -11.31
C VAL A 286 6.58 1.05 -10.42
N ASP A 287 7.14 1.89 -9.57
CA ASP A 287 6.41 2.98 -8.92
C ASP A 287 6.75 4.29 -9.64
N ALA A 288 5.76 5.14 -9.83
CA ALA A 288 5.84 6.37 -10.60
C ALA A 288 4.87 7.44 -10.09
N ARG A 289 4.98 8.65 -10.65
CA ARG A 289 4.13 9.78 -10.30
C ARG A 289 3.66 10.52 -11.54
N LEU A 290 2.37 10.80 -11.61
CA LEU A 290 1.78 11.62 -12.66
C LEU A 290 2.09 13.11 -12.41
N LYS A 291 1.90 13.94 -13.45
CA LYS A 291 2.12 15.40 -13.40
C LYS A 291 1.27 16.09 -12.31
N ASP A 292 0.10 15.54 -11.98
CA ASP A 292 -0.81 16.04 -10.94
C ASP A 292 -0.41 15.59 -9.51
N GLY A 293 0.66 14.83 -9.37
CA GLY A 293 1.13 14.28 -8.10
C GLY A 293 0.54 12.92 -7.74
N SER A 294 -0.39 12.38 -8.54
CA SER A 294 -0.99 11.06 -8.31
C SER A 294 0.06 9.95 -8.39
N ARG A 295 -0.03 8.95 -7.51
CA ARG A 295 0.93 7.84 -7.46
C ARG A 295 0.46 6.69 -8.33
N VAL A 296 1.39 6.10 -9.07
CA VAL A 296 1.15 4.98 -9.98
C VAL A 296 2.04 3.82 -9.58
N ASN A 297 1.45 2.67 -9.32
CA ASN A 297 2.15 1.40 -9.28
C ASN A 297 1.73 0.59 -10.51
N ALA A 298 2.69 0.02 -11.23
CA ALA A 298 2.41 -0.86 -12.36
C ALA A 298 3.26 -2.12 -12.31
N ILE A 299 2.64 -3.24 -12.69
CA ILE A 299 3.25 -4.58 -12.76
C ILE A 299 2.87 -5.21 -14.09
N ILE A 300 3.84 -5.75 -14.82
CA ILE A 300 3.65 -6.36 -16.14
C ILE A 300 4.07 -7.84 -16.15
N PRO A 301 3.73 -8.61 -17.20
CA PRO A 301 4.30 -9.95 -17.39
C PRO A 301 5.84 -9.92 -17.38
N PRO A 302 6.50 -10.98 -16.88
CA PRO A 302 5.92 -12.27 -16.46
C PRO A 302 5.39 -12.29 -15.02
N LEU A 303 5.53 -11.22 -14.23
CA LEU A 303 5.09 -11.23 -12.83
C LEU A 303 3.57 -11.22 -12.68
N SER A 304 2.88 -10.48 -13.54
CA SER A 304 1.43 -10.52 -13.62
C SER A 304 0.98 -11.51 -14.70
N LEU A 305 0.36 -12.61 -14.28
CA LEU A 305 -0.14 -13.66 -15.17
C LEU A 305 -1.38 -13.25 -15.96
N ILE A 306 -2.04 -12.16 -15.56
CA ILE A 306 -3.27 -11.65 -16.19
C ILE A 306 -3.00 -10.51 -17.17
N GLY A 307 -1.73 -10.22 -17.46
CA GLY A 307 -1.32 -9.07 -18.28
C GLY A 307 -0.94 -7.86 -17.42
N PRO A 308 -0.80 -6.66 -18.01
CA PRO A 308 -0.45 -5.44 -17.28
C PRO A 308 -1.50 -5.07 -16.22
N VAL A 309 -1.02 -4.77 -15.01
CA VAL A 309 -1.82 -4.32 -13.85
C VAL A 309 -1.33 -2.96 -13.42
N VAL A 310 -2.25 -2.06 -13.09
CA VAL A 310 -1.94 -0.69 -12.65
C VAL A 310 -2.84 -0.27 -11.51
N THR A 311 -2.26 0.35 -10.49
CA THR A 311 -3.00 1.02 -9.42
C THR A 311 -2.59 2.48 -9.39
N ILE A 312 -3.57 3.38 -9.53
CA ILE A 312 -3.37 4.83 -9.45
C ILE A 312 -4.10 5.34 -8.23
N ARG A 313 -3.35 5.78 -7.22
CA ARG A 313 -3.91 6.50 -6.08
C ARG A 313 -3.85 7.99 -6.39
N LYS A 314 -5.02 8.60 -6.58
CA LYS A 314 -5.10 10.00 -6.96
C LYS A 314 -4.61 10.90 -5.85
N PHE A 315 -3.90 11.94 -6.23
CA PHE A 315 -3.57 13.03 -5.33
C PHE A 315 -4.84 13.85 -5.06
N SER A 316 -5.27 13.92 -3.80
CA SER A 316 -6.45 14.71 -3.44
C SER A 316 -6.12 16.20 -3.60
N ALA A 317 -6.78 16.87 -4.54
CA ALA A 317 -6.70 18.33 -4.65
C ALA A 317 -7.44 19.02 -3.48
N GLU A 318 -8.40 18.34 -2.85
CA GLU A 318 -9.13 18.91 -1.73
C GLU A 318 -8.30 18.81 -0.45
N LYS A 319 -7.92 19.99 0.09
CA LYS A 319 -7.34 20.14 1.42
C LYS A 319 -8.42 20.07 2.50
N TYR A 320 -8.12 19.32 3.54
CA TYR A 320 -8.93 19.23 4.75
C TYR A 320 -8.23 20.00 5.87
N ASN A 321 -8.92 20.96 6.47
CA ASN A 321 -8.51 21.60 7.71
C ASN A 321 -9.28 21.00 8.90
N LEU A 322 -8.92 21.38 10.13
CA LEU A 322 -9.60 20.87 11.32
C LEU A 322 -11.11 21.16 11.32
N ASP A 323 -11.54 22.35 10.86
CA ASP A 323 -12.96 22.71 10.81
C ASP A 323 -13.78 21.78 9.90
N LYS A 324 -13.25 21.43 8.72
CA LYS A 324 -13.87 20.44 7.83
C LYS A 324 -13.96 19.06 8.51
N LEU A 325 -12.90 18.64 9.20
CA LEU A 325 -12.89 17.36 9.92
C LEU A 325 -13.92 17.35 11.06
N VAL A 326 -14.13 18.47 11.76
CA VAL A 326 -15.22 18.64 12.73
C VAL A 326 -16.57 18.53 12.03
N GLY A 327 -16.75 19.17 10.87
CA GLY A 327 -17.96 19.08 10.05
C GLY A 327 -18.30 17.66 9.60
N PHE A 328 -17.30 16.81 9.36
CA PHE A 328 -17.50 15.38 9.07
C PHE A 328 -17.73 14.50 10.30
N GLY A 329 -17.61 15.06 11.50
CA GLY A 329 -17.68 14.32 12.76
C GLY A 329 -16.46 13.40 12.98
N SER A 330 -15.30 13.76 12.43
CA SER A 330 -14.05 13.02 12.67
C SER A 330 -13.46 13.30 14.05
N LEU A 331 -13.73 14.46 14.62
CA LEU A 331 -13.37 14.88 15.98
C LEU A 331 -14.38 15.93 16.47
N SER A 332 -14.42 16.19 17.79
CA SER A 332 -15.25 17.27 18.34
C SER A 332 -14.57 18.65 18.18
N PRO A 333 -15.35 19.76 18.24
CA PRO A 333 -14.79 21.11 18.24
C PRO A 333 -13.75 21.35 19.35
N GLU A 334 -13.99 20.79 20.54
CA GLU A 334 -13.11 20.92 21.70
C GLU A 334 -11.77 20.20 21.47
N MET A 335 -11.82 18.99 20.88
CA MET A 335 -10.63 18.25 20.47
C MET A 335 -9.85 19.01 19.41
N ALA A 336 -10.52 19.60 18.42
CA ALA A 336 -9.89 20.39 17.37
C ALA A 336 -9.18 21.63 17.96
N ARG A 337 -9.86 22.36 18.84
CA ARG A 337 -9.30 23.53 19.52
C ARG A 337 -8.08 23.18 20.38
N PHE A 338 -8.14 22.08 21.11
CA PHE A 338 -7.00 21.60 21.89
C PHE A 338 -5.80 21.28 20.99
N LEU A 339 -6.01 20.55 19.89
CA LEU A 339 -4.92 20.19 18.96
C LEU A 339 -4.33 21.40 18.24
N GLU A 340 -5.16 22.39 17.88
CA GLU A 340 -4.69 23.67 17.33
C GLU A 340 -3.71 24.36 18.31
N ILE A 341 -4.07 24.42 19.59
CA ILE A 341 -3.22 24.98 20.64
C ILE A 341 -1.91 24.18 20.77
N CYS A 342 -1.98 22.85 20.79
CA CYS A 342 -0.79 21.99 20.80
C CYS A 342 0.15 22.29 19.62
N VAL A 343 -0.38 22.42 18.40
CA VAL A 343 0.42 22.75 17.22
C VAL A 343 1.06 24.14 17.37
N ARG A 344 0.28 25.17 17.71
CA ARG A 344 0.79 26.55 17.85
C ARG A 344 1.85 26.70 18.94
N HIS A 345 1.77 25.91 20.00
CA HIS A 345 2.72 25.89 21.11
C HIS A 345 3.77 24.78 21.00
N ARG A 346 4.03 24.33 19.76
CA ARG A 346 5.16 23.43 19.42
C ARG A 346 5.19 22.14 20.23
N LYS A 347 4.02 21.59 20.56
CA LYS A 347 3.94 20.22 21.07
C LYS A 347 4.18 19.22 19.94
N ASN A 348 5.00 18.21 20.20
CA ASN A 348 5.33 17.14 19.28
C ASN A 348 4.16 16.15 19.19
N ILE A 349 3.64 15.93 17.99
CA ILE A 349 2.42 15.14 17.78
C ILE A 349 2.69 13.91 16.91
N VAL A 350 2.27 12.73 17.37
CA VAL A 350 2.27 11.51 16.58
C VAL A 350 0.83 11.10 16.27
N VAL A 351 0.48 11.09 14.98
CA VAL A 351 -0.83 10.59 14.50
C VAL A 351 -0.72 9.11 14.17
N CYS A 352 -1.45 8.26 14.87
CA CYS A 352 -1.36 6.81 14.70
C CYS A 352 -2.71 6.13 14.40
N GLY A 353 -2.64 4.88 13.93
CA GLY A 353 -3.81 4.11 13.51
C GLY A 353 -3.54 3.16 12.34
N GLY A 354 -4.53 2.34 12.03
CA GLY A 354 -4.46 1.33 10.98
C GLY A 354 -4.31 1.89 9.55
N THR A 355 -4.09 1.00 8.58
CA THR A 355 -4.12 1.34 7.15
C THR A 355 -5.48 1.94 6.76
N GLY A 356 -5.46 3.02 5.97
CA GLY A 356 -6.68 3.69 5.49
C GLY A 356 -7.45 4.48 6.55
N SER A 357 -6.94 4.62 7.77
CA SER A 357 -7.60 5.39 8.84
C SER A 357 -7.60 6.91 8.63
N GLY A 358 -6.77 7.42 7.69
CA GLY A 358 -6.70 8.85 7.37
C GLY A 358 -5.57 9.63 8.05
N LYS A 359 -4.57 8.96 8.62
CA LYS A 359 -3.48 9.60 9.40
C LYS A 359 -2.84 10.77 8.66
N THR A 360 -2.39 10.57 7.43
CA THR A 360 -1.71 11.60 6.64
C THR A 360 -2.63 12.77 6.33
N THR A 361 -3.91 12.50 6.07
CA THR A 361 -4.94 13.54 5.90
C THR A 361 -5.13 14.36 7.18
N PHE A 362 -5.17 13.69 8.35
CA PHE A 362 -5.31 14.36 9.64
C PHE A 362 -4.04 15.16 9.99
N LEU A 363 -2.85 14.61 9.73
CA LEU A 363 -1.57 15.30 9.88
C LEU A 363 -1.50 16.55 9.01
N ASN A 364 -1.95 16.47 7.75
CA ASN A 364 -2.02 17.60 6.85
C ASN A 364 -2.98 18.68 7.39
N ALA A 365 -4.14 18.29 7.93
CA ALA A 365 -5.09 19.21 8.57
C ALA A 365 -4.52 19.90 9.82
N LEU A 366 -3.73 19.18 10.63
CA LEU A 366 -3.00 19.76 11.76
C LEU A 366 -1.93 20.75 11.30
N SER A 367 -1.28 20.47 10.17
CA SER A 367 -0.21 21.32 9.64
C SER A 367 -0.68 22.72 9.24
N ASP A 368 -1.96 22.90 8.91
CA ASP A 368 -2.57 24.22 8.65
C ASP A 368 -2.55 25.13 9.89
N CYS A 369 -2.47 24.55 11.10
CA CYS A 369 -2.39 25.32 12.35
C CYS A 369 -0.97 25.84 12.65
N ILE A 370 0.04 25.46 11.86
CA ILE A 370 1.42 25.91 12.04
C ILE A 370 1.52 27.40 11.66
N PRO A 371 2.14 28.26 12.50
CA PRO A 371 2.31 29.68 12.18
C PRO A 371 3.08 29.91 10.86
N HIS A 372 2.62 30.86 10.04
CA HIS A 372 3.17 31.12 8.70
C HIS A 372 4.63 31.59 8.66
N PHE A 373 5.19 32.07 9.78
CA PHE A 373 6.58 32.51 9.87
C PHE A 373 7.58 31.36 10.09
N GLU A 374 7.10 30.16 10.40
CA GLU A 374 7.96 29.01 10.67
C GLU A 374 8.46 28.36 9.39
N ARG A 375 9.72 27.95 9.39
CA ARG A 375 10.34 27.17 8.33
C ARG A 375 10.09 25.68 8.55
N ILE A 376 9.43 25.04 7.61
CA ILE A 376 8.97 23.66 7.76
C ILE A 376 9.64 22.78 6.71
N ILE A 377 10.16 21.63 7.12
CA ILE A 377 10.66 20.61 6.21
C ILE A 377 9.75 19.39 6.28
N THR A 378 9.15 19.01 5.15
CA THR A 378 8.40 17.76 5.04
C THR A 378 9.29 16.68 4.42
N ILE A 379 9.20 15.46 4.93
CA ILE A 379 10.00 14.32 4.47
C ILE A 379 9.07 13.12 4.31
N GLU A 380 8.93 12.61 3.10
CA GLU A 380 7.96 11.55 2.78
C GLU A 380 8.56 10.54 1.80
N ASP A 381 8.06 9.29 1.79
CA ASP A 381 8.42 8.36 0.70
C ASP A 381 7.89 8.82 -0.65
N ALA A 382 6.72 9.43 -0.65
CA ALA A 382 6.20 10.21 -1.75
C ALA A 382 5.39 11.36 -1.20
N ALA A 383 5.51 12.57 -1.76
CA ALA A 383 4.89 13.73 -1.12
C ALA A 383 3.34 13.63 -1.12
N GLU A 384 2.69 13.50 0.04
CA GLU A 384 1.23 13.64 0.21
C GLU A 384 0.86 14.95 0.92
N LEU A 385 1.76 15.50 1.74
CA LEU A 385 1.51 16.69 2.54
C LEU A 385 1.46 17.94 1.66
N GLN A 386 0.51 18.83 1.98
CA GLN A 386 0.27 20.06 1.22
C GLN A 386 0.06 21.23 2.18
N LEU A 387 1.15 21.69 2.78
CA LEU A 387 1.13 22.77 3.74
C LEU A 387 0.71 24.10 3.08
N ALA A 388 0.05 24.97 3.86
CA ALA A 388 -0.40 26.28 3.42
C ALA A 388 0.66 27.39 3.62
N GLN A 389 1.70 27.11 4.41
CA GLN A 389 2.77 28.05 4.73
C GLN A 389 3.67 28.27 3.50
N GLU A 390 4.24 29.49 3.40
CA GLU A 390 5.13 29.85 2.29
C GLU A 390 6.51 29.18 2.43
N HIS A 391 7.02 29.10 3.66
CA HIS A 391 8.39 28.67 3.92
C HIS A 391 8.49 27.15 4.16
N VAL A 392 8.02 26.38 3.19
CA VAL A 392 7.99 24.92 3.21
C VAL A 392 9.01 24.34 2.22
N ILE A 393 9.77 23.35 2.67
CA ILE A 393 10.63 22.55 1.80
C ILE A 393 10.17 21.09 1.85
N SER A 394 9.75 20.56 0.71
CA SER A 394 9.32 19.17 0.60
C SER A 394 10.44 18.30 0.06
N LEU A 395 10.79 17.26 0.80
CA LEU A 395 11.80 16.26 0.48
C LEU A 395 11.13 14.90 0.30
N GLU A 396 11.57 14.17 -0.72
CA GLU A 396 11.06 12.84 -1.06
C GLU A 396 12.19 11.82 -1.01
N SER A 397 11.95 10.66 -0.39
CA SER A 397 12.89 9.55 -0.43
C SER A 397 13.02 9.02 -1.86
N ARG A 398 14.15 8.38 -2.17
CA ARG A 398 14.39 7.81 -3.49
C ARG A 398 14.82 6.35 -3.32
N PRO A 399 14.06 5.37 -3.83
CA PRO A 399 14.51 3.99 -3.81
C PRO A 399 15.76 3.83 -4.69
N ALA A 400 16.52 2.77 -4.43
CA ALA A 400 17.65 2.42 -5.29
C ALA A 400 17.19 2.19 -6.74
N ASN A 401 18.04 2.53 -7.71
CA ASN A 401 17.78 2.20 -9.11
C ASN A 401 17.89 0.66 -9.36
N VAL A 402 17.66 0.23 -10.59
CA VAL A 402 17.74 -1.21 -10.98
C VAL A 402 19.12 -1.81 -10.66
N GLU A 403 20.17 -1.00 -10.67
CA GLU A 403 21.54 -1.38 -10.31
C GLU A 403 21.80 -1.36 -8.79
N LYS A 404 20.77 -1.15 -7.97
CA LYS A 404 20.82 -1.03 -6.50
C LYS A 404 21.72 0.10 -6.00
N THR A 405 21.81 1.19 -6.75
CA THR A 405 22.58 2.38 -6.38
C THR A 405 21.69 3.62 -6.27
N GLY A 406 22.20 4.65 -5.58
CA GLY A 406 21.55 5.96 -5.50
C GLY A 406 20.31 6.01 -4.59
N GLU A 407 20.12 5.04 -3.69
CA GLU A 407 19.10 5.11 -2.66
C GLU A 407 19.31 6.34 -1.76
N VAL A 408 18.22 7.02 -1.43
CA VAL A 408 18.17 8.11 -0.44
C VAL A 408 16.99 7.81 0.47
N THR A 409 17.27 7.41 1.71
CA THR A 409 16.23 7.00 2.66
C THR A 409 15.60 8.19 3.37
N ILE A 410 14.43 8.01 3.98
CA ILE A 410 13.83 9.03 4.88
C ILE A 410 14.85 9.41 5.96
N ARG A 411 15.58 8.43 6.51
CA ARG A 411 16.61 8.67 7.53
C ARG A 411 17.70 9.62 7.05
N ASP A 412 18.18 9.46 5.82
CA ASP A 412 19.20 10.34 5.24
C ASP A 412 18.69 11.78 5.13
N LEU A 413 17.43 11.93 4.70
CA LEU A 413 16.77 13.22 4.59
C LEU A 413 16.54 13.87 5.95
N VAL A 414 16.13 13.11 6.97
CA VAL A 414 15.97 13.63 8.35
C VAL A 414 17.31 14.16 8.86
N LYS A 415 18.39 13.38 8.75
CA LYS A 415 19.74 13.84 9.15
C LYS A 415 20.20 15.06 8.38
N ASN A 416 19.92 15.14 7.08
CA ASN A 416 20.27 16.30 6.27
C ASN A 416 19.44 17.54 6.66
N SER A 417 18.17 17.36 6.97
CA SER A 417 17.24 18.44 7.31
C SER A 417 17.67 19.23 8.55
N LEU A 418 18.34 18.59 9.51
CA LEU A 418 18.90 19.24 10.70
C LEU A 418 19.90 20.36 10.37
N ARG A 419 20.50 20.34 9.17
CA ARG A 419 21.44 21.39 8.69
C ARG A 419 20.75 22.49 7.90
N MET A 420 19.46 22.36 7.63
CA MET A 420 18.67 23.28 6.81
C MET A 420 17.96 24.36 7.64
N ARG A 421 18.29 24.44 8.95
CA ARG A 421 17.70 25.34 9.95
C ARG A 421 16.16 25.32 9.96
N PRO A 422 15.51 24.14 10.06
CA PRO A 422 14.06 24.10 10.19
C PRO A 422 13.62 24.62 11.57
N ASP A 423 12.43 25.20 11.65
CA ASP A 423 11.69 25.31 12.91
C ASP A 423 11.00 23.98 13.24
N ARG A 424 10.49 23.28 12.21
CA ARG A 424 9.83 21.96 12.34
C ARG A 424 10.26 20.98 11.28
N ILE A 425 10.29 19.71 11.66
CA ILE A 425 10.45 18.59 10.73
C ILE A 425 9.16 17.75 10.80
N ILE A 426 8.53 17.54 9.65
CA ILE A 426 7.35 16.69 9.53
C ILE A 426 7.74 15.48 8.70
N VAL A 427 7.72 14.30 9.33
CA VAL A 427 7.93 13.03 8.62
C VAL A 427 6.55 12.48 8.26
N GLY A 428 6.27 12.24 6.98
CA GLY A 428 4.95 11.80 6.54
C GLY A 428 4.52 10.50 7.21
N GLU A 429 5.44 9.54 7.31
CA GLU A 429 5.23 8.31 8.07
C GLU A 429 6.56 7.72 8.55
N CYS A 430 6.70 7.45 9.85
CA CYS A 430 7.81 6.66 10.38
C CYS A 430 7.47 5.17 10.33
N ARG A 431 8.36 4.38 9.73
CA ARG A 431 8.27 2.93 9.54
C ARG A 431 9.53 2.18 9.98
N GLY A 432 10.64 2.85 10.22
CA GLY A 432 11.92 2.21 10.54
C GLY A 432 12.94 3.13 11.22
N ALA A 433 14.20 2.95 10.85
CA ALA A 433 15.37 3.52 11.51
C ALA A 433 15.36 5.05 11.67
N GLU A 434 14.66 5.77 10.79
CA GLU A 434 14.46 7.21 10.86
C GLU A 434 13.77 7.67 12.15
N ALA A 435 13.04 6.79 12.84
CA ALA A 435 12.37 7.11 14.10
C ALA A 435 13.36 7.63 15.16
N LEU A 436 14.59 7.08 15.23
CA LEU A 436 15.61 7.55 16.16
C LEU A 436 16.00 9.01 15.88
N ASP A 437 16.34 9.30 14.62
CA ASP A 437 16.78 10.64 14.22
C ASP A 437 15.64 11.67 14.36
N MET A 438 14.40 11.24 14.12
CA MET A 438 13.20 12.05 14.35
C MET A 438 12.98 12.36 15.84
N LEU A 439 13.05 11.35 16.72
CA LEU A 439 12.90 11.54 18.16
C LEU A 439 14.01 12.45 18.70
N GLN A 440 15.23 12.32 18.18
CA GLN A 440 16.33 13.23 18.49
C GLN A 440 16.02 14.67 18.05
N ALA A 441 15.50 14.87 16.83
CA ALA A 441 15.11 16.19 16.34
C ALA A 441 14.04 16.84 17.25
N MET A 442 13.03 16.06 17.64
CA MET A 442 11.98 16.48 18.58
C MET A 442 12.53 16.93 19.93
N ASN A 443 13.55 16.24 20.44
CA ASN A 443 14.23 16.59 21.69
C ASN A 443 15.25 17.74 21.54
N THR A 444 15.67 18.09 20.31
CA THR A 444 16.81 19.00 20.09
C THR A 444 16.47 20.12 19.11
N GLY A 445 15.79 21.16 19.61
CA GLY A 445 15.66 22.44 18.90
C GLY A 445 14.72 22.44 17.70
N HIS A 446 13.98 21.36 17.46
CA HIS A 446 12.96 21.24 16.41
C HIS A 446 11.62 20.82 17.01
N GLU A 447 11.22 21.48 18.09
CA GLU A 447 9.95 21.28 18.77
C GLU A 447 8.75 21.53 17.83
N GLY A 448 7.62 20.90 18.11
CA GLY A 448 6.43 20.99 17.28
C GLY A 448 6.50 20.15 16.01
N SER A 449 7.51 19.27 15.93
CA SER A 449 7.63 18.28 14.87
C SER A 449 6.46 17.29 14.94
N MET A 450 6.10 16.70 13.81
CA MET A 450 4.97 15.78 13.75
C MET A 450 5.28 14.61 12.84
N THR A 451 4.65 13.46 13.10
CA THR A 451 4.72 12.31 12.19
C THR A 451 3.42 11.52 12.17
N THR A 452 3.31 10.60 11.22
CA THR A 452 2.39 9.48 11.33
C THR A 452 3.10 8.16 11.58
N ALA A 453 2.40 7.22 12.21
CA ALA A 453 2.90 5.86 12.37
C ALA A 453 1.74 4.85 12.37
N HIS A 454 1.95 3.67 11.80
CA HIS A 454 0.95 2.61 11.90
C HIS A 454 0.95 2.03 13.31
N SER A 455 -0.21 1.96 13.97
CA SER A 455 -0.40 1.22 15.22
C SER A 455 -1.87 0.83 15.39
N ASN A 456 -2.13 -0.12 16.29
CA ASN A 456 -3.50 -0.53 16.64
C ASN A 456 -4.03 0.19 17.90
N SER A 457 -3.16 0.89 18.63
CA SER A 457 -3.49 1.70 19.80
C SER A 457 -2.36 2.68 20.14
N PRO A 458 -2.59 3.68 21.01
CA PRO A 458 -1.53 4.52 21.56
C PRO A 458 -0.43 3.74 22.29
N ARG A 459 -0.79 2.67 23.01
CA ARG A 459 0.20 1.83 23.71
C ARG A 459 1.04 1.00 22.74
N ASP A 460 0.41 0.45 21.70
CA ASP A 460 1.10 -0.27 20.61
C ASP A 460 2.06 0.66 19.85
N LEU A 461 1.72 1.93 19.69
CA LEU A 461 2.60 2.92 19.07
C LEU A 461 3.95 3.02 19.80
N LEU A 462 3.96 3.10 21.13
CA LEU A 462 5.21 3.19 21.91
C LEU A 462 6.11 1.98 21.65
N SER A 463 5.56 0.76 21.71
CA SER A 463 6.31 -0.46 21.41
C SER A 463 6.82 -0.50 19.97
N ARG A 464 6.08 0.07 19.02
CA ARG A 464 6.52 0.17 17.62
C ARG A 464 7.64 1.19 17.44
N LEU A 465 7.57 2.34 18.10
CA LEU A 465 8.67 3.31 18.11
C LEU A 465 9.94 2.69 18.70
N GLU A 466 9.82 1.90 19.78
CA GLU A 466 10.95 1.14 20.33
C GLU A 466 11.60 0.23 19.28
N VAL A 467 10.80 -0.58 18.58
CA VAL A 467 11.29 -1.48 17.52
C VAL A 467 11.92 -0.70 16.36
N MET A 468 11.29 0.38 15.92
CA MET A 468 11.81 1.24 14.84
C MET A 468 13.17 1.84 15.20
N VAL A 469 13.37 2.25 16.45
CA VAL A 469 14.66 2.75 16.94
C VAL A 469 15.71 1.64 16.94
N LEU A 470 15.37 0.42 17.33
CA LEU A 470 16.29 -0.73 17.30
C LEU A 470 16.74 -1.08 15.86
N MET A 471 15.91 -0.83 14.86
CA MET A 471 16.27 -1.01 13.44
C MET A 471 17.33 -0.01 12.96
N SER A 472 17.65 1.03 13.75
CA SER A 472 18.68 2.01 13.40
C SER A 472 20.11 1.46 13.39
N GLY A 473 20.32 0.26 13.93
CA GLY A 473 21.62 -0.39 14.08
C GLY A 473 22.44 0.12 15.26
N MET A 474 21.89 1.03 16.07
CA MET A 474 22.50 1.51 17.30
C MET A 474 22.17 0.56 18.46
N ASP A 475 23.18 0.13 19.20
CA ASP A 475 23.01 -0.70 20.41
C ASP A 475 22.66 0.18 21.61
N LEU A 476 21.38 0.58 21.69
CA LEU A 476 20.84 1.39 22.78
C LEU A 476 20.03 0.50 23.75
N PRO A 477 20.26 0.60 25.08
CA PRO A 477 19.40 -0.05 26.05
C PRO A 477 17.95 0.39 25.89
N VAL A 478 17.00 -0.55 25.98
CA VAL A 478 15.55 -0.28 25.80
C VAL A 478 15.05 0.86 26.69
N ARG A 479 15.56 0.95 27.93
CA ARG A 479 15.25 2.04 28.84
C ARG A 479 15.60 3.42 28.25
N VAL A 480 16.77 3.57 27.63
CA VAL A 480 17.19 4.83 26.99
C VAL A 480 16.27 5.18 25.83
N ILE A 481 15.83 4.17 25.06
CA ILE A 481 14.88 4.37 23.96
C ILE A 481 13.53 4.87 24.51
N ARG A 482 13.04 4.29 25.60
CA ARG A 482 11.81 4.73 26.27
C ARG A 482 11.93 6.14 26.82
N GLU A 483 13.06 6.47 27.45
CA GLU A 483 13.34 7.83 27.94
C GLU A 483 13.33 8.83 26.77
N GLN A 484 13.92 8.49 25.62
CA GLN A 484 13.87 9.31 24.41
C GLN A 484 12.44 9.51 23.89
N ILE A 485 11.63 8.43 23.82
CA ILE A 485 10.24 8.50 23.38
C ILE A 485 9.41 9.36 24.34
N ALA A 486 9.54 9.12 25.64
CA ALA A 486 8.79 9.82 26.69
C ALA A 486 9.13 11.31 26.78
N SER A 487 10.36 11.68 26.42
CA SER A 487 10.80 13.08 26.35
C SER A 487 10.38 13.76 25.04
N ALA A 488 10.36 13.02 23.92
CA ALA A 488 10.17 13.60 22.60
C ALA A 488 8.70 13.78 22.23
N VAL A 489 7.84 12.82 22.60
CA VAL A 489 6.44 12.82 22.16
C VAL A 489 5.59 13.48 23.24
N ASP A 490 4.83 14.52 22.90
CA ASP A 490 3.89 15.14 23.84
C ASP A 490 2.49 14.54 23.70
N ILE A 491 1.99 14.43 22.45
CA ILE A 491 0.61 14.03 22.16
C ILE A 491 0.57 12.92 21.12
N ILE A 492 -0.25 11.91 21.39
CA ILE A 492 -0.62 10.84 20.47
C ILE A 492 -2.08 10.99 20.08
N VAL A 493 -2.34 11.12 18.78
CA VAL A 493 -3.70 11.13 18.21
C VAL A 493 -3.95 9.81 17.52
N HIS A 494 -4.86 8.99 18.04
CA HIS A 494 -5.19 7.69 17.46
C HIS A 494 -6.47 7.74 16.64
N GLN A 495 -6.40 7.38 15.37
CA GLN A 495 -7.50 7.45 14.40
C GLN A 495 -7.83 6.07 13.84
N SER A 496 -9.14 5.79 13.72
CA SER A 496 -9.65 4.54 13.17
C SER A 496 -10.66 4.78 12.04
N ARG A 497 -10.70 3.86 11.08
CA ARG A 497 -11.79 3.75 10.09
C ARG A 497 -12.84 2.77 10.65
N PHE A 498 -14.09 3.21 10.73
CA PHE A 498 -15.21 2.41 11.21
C PHE A 498 -15.92 1.70 10.06
N SER A 499 -16.82 0.76 10.41
CA SER A 499 -17.61 -0.02 9.45
C SER A 499 -18.51 0.83 8.56
N ASP A 500 -18.91 2.01 9.02
CA ASP A 500 -19.68 3.01 8.25
C ASP A 500 -18.81 3.78 7.23
N GLY A 501 -17.52 3.44 7.13
CA GLY A 501 -16.53 4.09 6.27
C GLY A 501 -15.98 5.40 6.83
N ARG A 502 -16.54 5.93 7.92
CA ARG A 502 -16.08 7.19 8.52
C ARG A 502 -14.77 6.98 9.27
N ARG A 503 -13.95 8.02 9.24
CA ARG A 503 -12.67 8.08 9.96
C ARG A 503 -12.86 8.98 11.18
N ARG A 504 -12.60 8.48 12.38
CA ARG A 504 -12.74 9.28 13.63
C ARG A 504 -11.52 9.14 14.52
N VAL A 505 -11.18 10.21 15.22
CA VAL A 505 -10.20 10.20 16.30
C VAL A 505 -10.79 9.44 17.47
N THR A 506 -10.22 8.28 17.78
CA THR A 506 -10.73 7.40 18.85
C THR A 506 -10.15 7.74 20.21
N SER A 507 -8.96 8.34 20.26
CA SER A 507 -8.39 8.87 21.48
C SER A 507 -7.31 9.91 21.20
N ILE A 508 -7.22 10.90 22.09
CA ILE A 508 -6.06 11.79 22.20
C ILE A 508 -5.42 11.51 23.57
N VAL A 509 -4.13 11.21 23.55
CA VAL A 509 -3.36 10.76 24.71
C VAL A 509 -2.14 11.65 24.88
N GLU A 510 -1.92 12.15 26.09
CA GLU A 510 -0.66 12.77 26.50
C GLU A 510 0.33 11.68 26.93
N VAL A 511 1.60 11.88 26.59
CA VAL A 511 2.71 11.11 27.13
C VAL A 511 3.29 11.91 28.30
N ASP A 512 3.14 11.40 29.52
CA ASP A 512 3.47 12.12 30.76
C ASP A 512 4.79 11.60 31.36
N GLY A 513 5.83 11.53 30.53
CA GLY A 513 7.13 11.04 30.95
C GLY A 513 7.16 9.54 31.25
N MET A 514 7.96 9.15 32.24
CA MET A 514 8.32 7.76 32.51
C MET A 514 8.53 7.52 34.00
N GLU A 515 8.02 6.39 34.50
CA GLU A 515 8.26 5.91 35.86
C GLU A 515 8.92 4.53 35.76
N GLU A 516 10.11 4.41 36.37
CA GLU A 516 10.99 3.24 36.25
C GLU A 516 11.28 2.85 34.80
N ASP A 517 10.61 1.82 34.28
CA ASP A 517 10.75 1.28 32.93
C ASP A 517 9.47 1.46 32.07
N VAL A 518 8.48 2.20 32.58
CA VAL A 518 7.15 2.34 31.97
C VAL A 518 6.91 3.79 31.56
N VAL A 519 6.67 4.01 30.27
CA VAL A 519 6.20 5.30 29.75
C VAL A 519 4.77 5.54 30.22
N LEU A 520 4.56 6.66 30.91
CA LEU A 520 3.26 7.06 31.43
C LEU A 520 2.44 7.71 30.31
N MET A 521 1.15 7.40 30.29
CA MET A 521 0.22 7.93 29.30
C MET A 521 -1.09 8.31 29.96
N GLN A 522 -1.61 9.46 29.59
CA GLN A 522 -2.87 9.97 30.08
C GLN A 522 -3.83 10.22 28.92
N LYS A 523 -4.93 9.47 28.88
CA LYS A 523 -5.96 9.70 27.88
C LYS A 523 -6.76 10.95 28.26
N LEU A 524 -6.78 11.94 27.36
CA LEU A 524 -7.50 13.20 27.56
C LEU A 524 -8.90 13.14 26.95
N PHE A 525 -9.00 12.52 25.77
CA PHE A 525 -10.24 12.37 25.01
C PHE A 525 -10.40 10.94 24.50
N GLU A 526 -11.64 10.48 24.37
CA GLU A 526 -11.98 9.22 23.72
C GLU A 526 -13.30 9.27 22.97
N PHE A 527 -13.41 8.47 21.91
CA PHE A 527 -14.67 8.22 21.25
C PHE A 527 -15.32 6.95 21.82
N ARG A 528 -16.54 7.06 22.33
CA ARG A 528 -17.34 5.92 22.80
C ARG A 528 -18.44 5.62 21.80
N GLN A 529 -18.33 4.48 21.14
CA GLN A 529 -19.41 3.94 20.32
C GLN A 529 -20.59 3.53 21.22
N SER A 530 -21.79 3.98 20.86
CA SER A 530 -23.03 3.66 21.58
C SER A 530 -23.84 2.56 20.90
N SER A 531 -23.98 2.62 19.57
CA SER A 531 -24.81 1.70 18.80
C SER A 531 -24.45 1.71 17.30
N ILE A 532 -24.99 0.74 16.57
CA ILE A 532 -25.00 0.72 15.10
C ILE A 532 -26.47 0.65 14.68
N ASP A 533 -26.90 1.50 13.75
CA ASP A 533 -28.27 1.49 13.24
C ASP A 533 -28.50 0.37 12.19
N ALA A 534 -29.75 0.22 11.75
CA ALA A 534 -30.12 -0.80 10.76
C ALA A 534 -29.46 -0.59 9.38
N ASP A 535 -29.03 0.64 9.07
CA ASP A 535 -28.32 1.00 7.84
C ASP A 535 -26.80 0.81 7.95
N GLY A 536 -26.31 0.29 9.10
CA GLY A 536 -24.90 0.06 9.38
C GLY A 536 -24.13 1.32 9.79
N ARG A 537 -24.81 2.44 10.08
CA ARG A 537 -24.19 3.68 10.54
C ARG A 537 -23.87 3.59 12.02
N LEU A 538 -22.69 4.08 12.38
CA LEU A 538 -22.21 4.03 13.75
C LEU A 538 -22.57 5.31 14.50
N HIS A 539 -23.21 5.14 15.65
CA HIS A 539 -23.48 6.20 16.62
C HIS A 539 -22.51 6.11 17.80
N GLY A 540 -22.11 7.27 18.30
CA GLY A 540 -21.24 7.39 19.45
C GLY A 540 -20.92 8.85 19.72
N GLU A 541 -20.22 9.09 20.83
CA GLU A 541 -19.92 10.43 21.33
C GLU A 541 -18.43 10.55 21.66
N PHE A 542 -17.88 11.74 21.44
CA PHE A 542 -16.56 12.10 21.94
C PHE A 542 -16.70 12.52 23.41
N LYS A 543 -15.88 11.96 24.28
CA LYS A 543 -15.81 12.29 25.71
C LYS A 543 -14.46 12.86 26.07
N SER A 544 -14.47 13.94 26.84
CA SER A 544 -13.35 14.38 27.65
C SER A 544 -13.31 13.56 28.96
N LEU A 545 -12.12 13.29 29.47
CA LEU A 545 -11.94 12.44 30.66
C LEU A 545 -11.77 13.21 31.97
N GLY A 546 -12.02 14.52 31.98
CA GLY A 546 -11.92 15.34 33.20
C GLY A 546 -10.50 15.75 33.55
N ILE A 547 -9.51 15.44 32.70
CA ILE A 547 -8.10 15.63 33.00
C ILE A 547 -7.49 16.61 32.02
N ALA A 548 -6.84 17.65 32.54
CA ALA A 548 -6.04 18.58 31.78
C ALA A 548 -4.60 18.06 31.64
N PRO A 549 -3.91 18.34 30.52
CA PRO A 549 -2.54 17.89 30.33
C PRO A 549 -1.58 18.55 31.31
N ARG A 550 -0.43 17.92 31.57
CA ARG A 550 0.59 18.44 32.48
C ARG A 550 1.11 19.81 32.06
N PHE A 551 1.28 20.03 30.75
CA PHE A 551 1.72 21.32 30.19
C PHE A 551 0.63 22.40 30.18
N TYR A 552 -0.56 22.15 30.76
CA TYR A 552 -1.63 23.15 30.86
C TYR A 552 -1.18 24.42 31.61
N THR A 553 -0.45 24.26 32.72
CA THR A 553 0.05 25.40 33.51
C THR A 553 1.07 26.22 32.72
N GLU A 554 1.97 25.56 31.99
CA GLU A 554 2.95 26.24 31.11
C GLU A 554 2.26 27.08 30.04
N LEU A 555 1.17 26.55 29.45
CA LEU A 555 0.35 27.30 28.49
C LEU A 555 -0.30 28.53 29.14
N GLN A 556 -0.86 28.40 30.35
CA GLN A 556 -1.45 29.54 31.06
C GLN A 556 -0.40 30.62 31.41
N GLU A 557 0.78 30.22 31.87
CA GLU A 557 1.88 31.14 32.17
C GLU A 557 2.39 31.86 30.92
N ALA A 558 2.35 31.20 29.76
CA ALA A 558 2.63 31.79 28.46
C ALA A 558 1.48 32.70 27.93
N GLY A 559 0.41 32.89 28.71
CA GLY A 559 -0.73 33.74 28.35
C GLY A 559 -1.71 33.11 27.36
N VAL A 560 -1.68 31.79 27.21
CA VAL A 560 -2.55 31.06 26.29
C VAL A 560 -3.91 30.81 26.94
N GLU A 561 -4.96 31.35 26.34
CA GLU A 561 -6.33 31.04 26.75
C GLU A 561 -6.72 29.63 26.28
N LEU A 562 -6.49 28.64 27.15
CA LEU A 562 -7.03 27.29 27.04
C LEU A 562 -8.07 27.08 28.13
N ASP A 563 -9.35 27.17 27.77
CA ASP A 563 -10.44 26.95 28.73
C ASP A 563 -10.41 25.50 29.23
N ARG A 564 -10.32 25.35 30.56
CA ARG A 564 -10.31 24.04 31.22
C ARG A 564 -11.60 23.26 30.97
N SER A 565 -12.70 23.94 30.64
CA SER A 565 -13.98 23.32 30.29
C SER A 565 -13.87 22.31 29.14
N ILE A 566 -12.91 22.49 28.21
CA ILE A 566 -12.62 21.56 27.11
C ILE A 566 -12.32 20.15 27.63
N PHE A 567 -11.69 20.02 28.80
CA PHE A 567 -11.37 18.74 29.41
C PHE A 567 -12.45 18.25 30.37
N MET A 568 -13.43 19.07 30.73
CA MET A 568 -14.50 18.69 31.63
C MET A 568 -15.57 17.91 30.87
N SER A 569 -15.99 16.78 31.41
CA SER A 569 -17.14 16.05 30.87
C SER A 569 -18.35 16.98 30.95
N THR A 570 -19.03 17.25 29.84
CA THR A 570 -20.39 17.78 29.87
C THR A 570 -21.25 16.71 30.52
N ALA A 571 -21.34 16.73 31.85
CA ALA A 571 -22.41 16.05 32.54
C ALA A 571 -23.69 16.69 32.02
N ASN A 572 -24.45 15.96 31.19
CA ASN A 572 -25.81 16.35 30.90
C ASN A 572 -26.50 16.53 32.26
N GLU A 573 -26.93 17.76 32.49
CA GLU A 573 -28.02 18.09 33.39
C GLU A 573 -29.25 17.29 32.96
N THR A 574 -29.33 16.02 33.34
CA THR A 574 -30.60 15.35 33.56
C THR A 574 -30.92 15.48 35.04
N SER A 575 -31.22 16.71 35.45
CA SER A 575 -31.99 17.00 36.65
C SER A 575 -33.08 17.98 36.27
N THR A 576 -34.24 17.41 35.90
CA THR A 576 -35.63 17.89 35.97
C THR A 576 -36.42 17.09 34.93
N CYS A 577 -37.49 16.34 35.23
CA CYS A 577 -38.43 16.34 36.35
C CYS A 577 -38.73 14.93 36.87
#